data_AF-A0A6A4HZ62-F1
#
_entry.id   AF-A0A6A4HZ62-F1
#
_cell.length_a   1.000
_cell.length_b   1.000
_cell.length_c   1.000
_cell.angle_alpha   90.00
_cell.angle_beta   90.00
_cell.angle_gamma   90.00
#
_symmetry.space_group_name_H-M   'P 1'
#
loop_
_entity.id
_entity.type
_entity.pdbx_description
1 polymer ?
#
loop_
_entity_poly.entity_id
_entity_poly.type
_entity_poly.pdbx_seq_one_letter_code
_entity_poly.pdbx_strand_id
1 'polypeptide(L)'
;LSLVWVPGHWGIARNELVDKEAKEAAQGRGSDVKDLPPFLQGEVLSASVSALKQVFQKKLTGKWGTCFQTSQRSDQFKQIDERGIKSKFLAIV
;
A
#
# COMPACT_ATOMS: atom_id res chain seq x y z
N LEU A 1 -25.81 3.33 -25.19
CA LEU A 1 -24.89 3.28 -24.04
C LEU A 1 -23.96 4.48 -24.16
N SER A 2 -23.76 5.27 -23.10
CA SER A 2 -22.77 6.34 -23.07
C SER A 2 -21.73 6.03 -22.01
N LEU A 3 -20.45 6.24 -22.35
CA LEU A 3 -19.31 6.07 -21.44
C LEU A 3 -18.81 7.46 -21.06
N VAL A 4 -18.68 7.70 -19.75
CA VAL A 4 -18.28 9.00 -19.20
C VAL A 4 -17.14 8.78 -18.23
N TRP A 5 -16.07 9.56 -18.39
CA TRP A 5 -14.96 9.60 -17.45
C TRP A 5 -15.34 10.45 -16.25
N VAL A 6 -15.07 9.93 -15.06
CA VAL A 6 -15.41 10.55 -13.79
C VAL A 6 -14.13 10.75 -12.98
N PRO A 7 -13.92 11.91 -12.34
CA PRO A 7 -12.75 12.12 -11.49
C PRO A 7 -12.75 11.14 -10.31
N GLY A 8 -11.60 10.55 -10.04
CA GLY A 8 -11.39 9.72 -8.85
C GLY A 8 -11.38 10.58 -7.58
N HIS A 9 -11.74 9.96 -6.45
CA HIS A 9 -11.69 10.55 -5.11
C HIS A 9 -12.43 11.89 -4.94
N TRP A 10 -13.51 12.10 -5.72
CA TRP A 10 -14.28 13.35 -5.71
C TRP A 10 -15.63 13.24 -4.97
N GLY A 11 -15.81 12.26 -4.07
CA GLY A 11 -17.07 12.13 -3.32
C GLY A 11 -18.23 11.53 -4.12
N ILE A 12 -17.97 10.98 -5.30
CA ILE A 12 -19.04 10.46 -6.17
C ILE A 12 -19.48 9.10 -5.64
N ALA A 13 -20.57 9.11 -4.87
CA ALA A 13 -21.02 7.99 -4.05
C ALA A 13 -20.97 6.61 -4.74
N ARG A 14 -21.44 6.51 -6.00
CA ARG A 14 -21.40 5.23 -6.74
C ARG A 14 -19.99 4.81 -7.14
N ASN A 15 -19.16 5.75 -7.57
CA ASN A 15 -17.75 5.47 -7.90
C ASN A 15 -16.97 5.03 -6.66
N GLU A 16 -17.24 5.67 -5.51
CA GLU A 16 -16.62 5.33 -4.23
C GLU A 16 -17.09 3.98 -3.68
N LEU A 17 -18.37 3.65 -3.86
CA LEU A 17 -18.90 2.33 -3.50
C LEU A 17 -18.21 1.23 -4.31
N VAL A 18 -18.11 1.42 -5.62
CA VAL A 18 -17.44 0.46 -6.53
C VAL A 18 -15.95 0.34 -6.20
N ASP A 19 -15.26 1.47 -5.93
CA ASP A 19 -13.86 1.46 -5.49
C ASP A 19 -13.67 0.70 -4.17
N LYS A 20 -14.60 0.86 -3.22
CA LYS A 20 -14.60 0.11 -1.96
C LYS A 20 -14.77 -1.40 -2.21
N GLU A 21 -15.74 -1.81 -3.00
CA GLU A 21 -15.96 -3.22 -3.35
C GLU A 21 -14.77 -3.83 -4.08
N ALA A 22 -14.17 -3.08 -5.02
CA ALA A 22 -12.96 -3.50 -5.71
C ALA A 22 -11.77 -3.71 -4.74
N LYS A 23 -11.62 -2.85 -3.73
CA LYS A 23 -10.60 -3.01 -2.68
C LYS A 23 -10.85 -4.24 -1.80
N GLU A 24 -12.10 -4.51 -1.43
CA GLU A 24 -12.47 -5.70 -0.67
C GLU A 24 -12.17 -6.98 -1.48
N ALA A 25 -12.57 -7.00 -2.76
CA ALA A 25 -12.29 -8.11 -3.67
C ALA A 25 -10.79 -8.34 -3.84
N ALA A 26 -9.99 -7.26 -3.97
CA ALA A 26 -8.53 -7.35 -4.05
C ALA A 26 -7.88 -7.92 -2.78
N GLN A 27 -8.57 -7.87 -1.63
CA GLN A 27 -8.14 -8.51 -0.38
C GLN A 27 -8.65 -9.95 -0.24
N GLY A 28 -9.25 -10.51 -1.29
CA GLY A 28 -9.85 -11.85 -1.30
C GLY A 28 -11.24 -11.92 -0.67
N ARG A 29 -11.87 -10.77 -0.40
CA ARG A 29 -13.22 -10.67 0.18
C ARG A 29 -14.20 -10.30 -0.94
N GLY A 30 -14.87 -11.29 -1.52
CA GLY A 30 -15.78 -11.10 -2.64
C GLY A 30 -16.88 -12.15 -2.72
N SER A 31 -17.69 -12.08 -3.78
CA SER A 31 -18.70 -13.09 -4.11
C SER A 31 -18.06 -14.42 -4.52
N ASP A 32 -18.88 -15.47 -4.63
CA ASP A 32 -18.43 -16.74 -5.21
C ASP A 32 -18.00 -16.50 -6.67
N VAL A 33 -17.01 -17.25 -7.12
CA VAL A 33 -16.54 -17.24 -8.51
C VAL A 33 -17.69 -17.56 -9.47
N LYS A 34 -18.67 -18.39 -9.06
CA LYS A 34 -19.86 -18.71 -9.86
C LYS A 34 -20.77 -17.51 -10.14
N ASP A 35 -20.72 -16.50 -9.27
CA ASP A 35 -21.52 -15.28 -9.41
C ASP A 35 -20.85 -14.26 -10.35
N LEU A 36 -19.59 -14.49 -10.72
CA LEU A 36 -18.87 -13.63 -11.64
C LEU A 36 -19.32 -13.87 -13.10
N PRO A 37 -19.20 -12.88 -13.98
CA PRO A 37 -19.34 -13.09 -15.43
C PRO A 37 -18.43 -14.21 -15.95
N PRO A 38 -18.83 -15.01 -16.97
CA PRO A 38 -18.07 -16.19 -17.43
C PRO A 38 -16.59 -15.95 -17.73
N PHE A 39 -16.25 -14.78 -18.27
CA PHE A 39 -14.87 -14.40 -18.59
C PHE A 39 -13.99 -14.12 -17.35
N LEU A 40 -14.58 -14.02 -16.15
CA LEU A 40 -13.89 -13.86 -14.86
C LEU A 40 -13.92 -15.13 -14.01
N GLN A 41 -14.58 -16.21 -14.45
CA GLN A 41 -14.76 -17.43 -13.66
C GLN A 41 -13.54 -18.38 -13.70
N GLY A 42 -12.70 -18.29 -14.74
CA GLY A 42 -11.70 -19.32 -15.05
C GLY A 42 -10.24 -18.87 -14.99
N GLU A 43 -9.97 -17.56 -15.06
CA GLU A 43 -8.59 -17.06 -15.10
C GLU A 43 -8.23 -16.32 -13.81
N VAL A 44 -7.20 -16.82 -13.13
CA VAL A 44 -6.49 -16.04 -12.12
C VAL A 44 -5.76 -14.92 -12.86
N LEU A 45 -6.22 -13.68 -12.67
CA LEU A 45 -5.52 -12.52 -13.18
C LEU A 45 -4.07 -12.54 -12.69
N SER A 46 -3.14 -12.32 -13.60
CA SER A 46 -1.73 -12.24 -13.23
C SER A 46 -1.51 -11.09 -12.25
N ALA A 47 -0.56 -11.27 -11.33
CA ALA A 47 -0.21 -10.23 -10.37
C ALA A 47 0.23 -8.96 -11.12
N SER A 48 -0.33 -7.82 -10.74
CA SER A 48 0.05 -6.56 -11.36
C SER A 48 1.52 -6.22 -11.07
N VAL A 49 2.19 -5.56 -12.01
CA VAL A 49 3.58 -5.12 -11.86
C VAL A 49 3.75 -4.25 -10.60
N SER A 50 2.77 -3.41 -10.30
CA SER A 50 2.77 -2.57 -9.10
C SER A 50 2.74 -3.39 -7.81
N ALA A 51 1.89 -4.43 -7.74
CA ALA A 51 1.84 -5.33 -6.60
C ALA A 51 3.18 -6.05 -6.38
N LEU A 52 3.79 -6.55 -7.47
CA LEU A 52 5.11 -7.19 -7.41
C LEU A 52 6.20 -6.22 -6.91
N LYS A 53 6.18 -4.96 -7.38
CA LYS A 53 7.11 -3.92 -6.90
C LYS A 53 6.92 -3.62 -5.41
N GLN A 54 5.68 -3.49 -4.94
CA GLN A 54 5.39 -3.25 -3.52
C GLN A 54 5.89 -4.38 -2.63
N VAL A 55 5.67 -5.64 -3.03
CA VAL A 55 6.18 -6.81 -2.31
C VAL A 55 7.71 -6.81 -2.26
N PHE A 56 8.36 -6.53 -3.39
CA PHE A 56 9.82 -6.44 -3.45
C PHE A 56 10.37 -5.32 -2.56
N GLN A 57 9.79 -4.11 -2.64
CA GLN A 57 10.17 -2.97 -1.81
C GLN A 57 10.01 -3.29 -0.32
N LYS A 58 8.89 -3.88 0.09
CA LYS A 58 8.68 -4.28 1.50
C LYS A 58 9.76 -5.24 1.99
N LYS A 59 10.14 -6.24 1.17
CA LYS A 59 11.25 -7.16 1.48
C LYS A 59 12.58 -6.41 1.58
N LEU A 60 12.84 -5.48 0.67
CA LEU A 60 14.08 -4.69 0.64
C LEU A 60 14.19 -3.79 1.88
N THR A 61 13.13 -3.07 2.23
CA THR A 61 13.07 -2.23 3.43
C THR A 61 13.28 -3.04 4.71
N GLY A 62 12.70 -4.24 4.80
CA GLY A 62 12.93 -5.14 5.93
C GLY A 62 14.41 -5.52 6.08
N LYS A 63 15.04 -5.98 4.98
CA LYS A 63 16.48 -6.29 4.97
C LYS A 63 17.33 -5.09 5.36
N TRP A 64 17.02 -3.93 4.78
CA TRP A 64 17.74 -2.69 5.05
C TRP A 64 17.63 -2.28 6.51
N GLY A 65 16.44 -2.41 7.11
CA GLY A 65 16.21 -2.19 8.54
C GLY A 65 17.08 -3.10 9.42
N THR A 66 17.15 -4.40 9.11
CA THR A 66 18.04 -5.33 9.82
C THR A 66 19.51 -4.94 9.67
N CYS A 67 19.98 -4.70 8.45
CA CYS A 67 21.36 -4.31 8.20
C CYS A 67 21.73 -3.00 8.90
N PHE A 68 20.82 -2.02 8.88
CA PHE A 68 21.02 -0.76 9.58
C PHE A 68 21.15 -0.98 11.08
N GLN A 69 20.21 -1.70 11.71
CA GLN A 69 20.21 -1.99 13.15
C GLN A 69 21.49 -2.70 13.63
N THR A 70 22.10 -3.56 12.81
CA THR A 70 23.34 -4.25 13.14
C THR A 70 24.61 -3.44 12.87
N SER A 71 24.48 -2.27 12.24
CA SER A 71 25.63 -1.44 11.89
C SER A 71 26.04 -0.52 13.03
N GLN A 72 27.35 -0.22 13.14
CA GLN A 72 27.88 0.81 14.04
C GLN A 72 27.19 2.17 13.84
N ARG A 73 26.73 2.44 12.62
CA ARG A 73 25.97 3.65 12.29
C ARG A 73 24.65 3.72 13.04
N SER A 74 23.95 2.60 13.27
CA SER A 74 22.75 2.59 14.10
C SER A 74 23.06 2.92 15.55
N ASP A 75 24.20 2.49 16.10
CA ASP A 75 24.59 2.82 17.47
C ASP A 75 24.88 4.31 17.62
N GLN A 76 25.60 4.90 16.66
CA GLN A 76 25.83 6.34 16.59
C GLN A 76 24.51 7.11 16.46
N PHE A 77 23.58 6.64 15.63
CA PHE A 77 22.26 7.27 15.46
C PHE A 77 21.41 7.19 16.73
N LYS A 78 21.37 6.04 17.42
CA LYS A 78 20.69 5.89 18.71
C LYS A 78 21.26 6.87 19.75
N GLN A 79 22.58 7.01 19.81
CA GLN A 79 23.21 7.98 20.71
C GLN A 79 22.86 9.44 20.39
N ILE A 80 22.62 9.78 19.12
CA ILE A 80 22.16 11.12 18.72
C ILE A 80 20.69 11.31 19.12
N ASP A 81 19.86 10.29 18.96
CA ASP A 81 18.44 10.31 19.31
C ASP A 81 18.22 10.36 20.84
N GLU A 82 18.98 9.58 21.61
CA GLU A 82 19.01 9.60 23.09
C GLU A 82 19.56 10.91 23.65
N ARG A 83 20.61 11.47 23.03
CA ARG A 83 21.09 12.83 23.33
C ARG A 83 20.12 13.91 22.85
N GLY A 84 19.08 13.51 22.13
CA GLY A 84 17.99 14.34 21.65
C GLY A 84 18.44 15.27 20.53
N ILE A 85 17.80 15.15 19.37
CA ILE A 85 17.35 16.35 18.64
C ILE A 85 16.20 16.98 19.45
N LYS A 86 16.43 17.28 20.73
CA LYS A 86 15.45 17.95 21.60
C LYS A 86 15.69 19.45 21.70
N SER A 87 16.66 20.01 20.97
CA SER A 87 17.10 21.36 21.33
C SER A 87 16.33 22.50 20.64
N LYS A 88 15.94 22.43 19.36
CA LYS A 88 15.51 23.67 18.65
C LYS A 88 14.40 23.58 17.60
N PHE A 89 14.09 22.40 17.05
CA PHE A 89 13.22 22.31 15.86
C PHE A 89 11.81 21.75 16.11
N LEU A 90 11.53 21.24 17.30
CA LEU A 90 10.20 20.72 17.69
C LEU A 90 9.29 21.79 18.32
N ALA A 91 9.71 23.05 18.35
CA ALA A 91 8.96 24.18 18.92
C ALA A 91 8.31 25.08 17.84
N ILE A 92 7.98 24.53 16.67
CA ILE A 92 7.14 25.23 15.69
C ILE A 92 6.03 24.26 15.27
N VAL A 93 4.79 24.74 15.45
CA VAL A 93 3.46 24.14 15.23
C VAL A 93 2.85 23.48 16.46
#